data_AF-A0A3R9LG14-F1
#
_entry.id   AF-A0A3R9LG14-F1
#
_cell.length_a   1.000
_cell.length_b   1.000
_cell.length_c   1.000
_cell.angle_alpha   90.00
_cell.angle_beta   90.00
_cell.angle_gamma   90.00
#
_symmetry.space_group_name_H-M   'P 1'
#
loop_
_entity.id
_entity.type
_entity.pdbx_description
1 polymer ?
#
loop_
_entity_poly.entity_id
_entity_poly.type
_entity_poly.pdbx_seq_one_letter_code
_entity_poly.pdbx_strand_id
1 'polypeptide(L)' 'MTRELLCEDETRLTVRQLARIEAGDSIPSLLTLEFIAQQLHIEMYQIIKESTKR' A
#
# COMPACT_ATOMS: atom_id res chain seq x y z
N MET A 1 -7.09 -11.53 -2.14
CA MET A 1 -5.65 -11.34 -2.40
C MET A 1 -4.89 -11.50 -1.10
N THR A 2 -3.75 -12.18 -1.08
CA THR A 2 -2.88 -12.26 0.11
C THR A 2 -1.80 -11.18 0.05
N ARG A 3 -1.12 -10.91 1.18
CA ARG A 3 -0.01 -9.93 1.20
C ARG A 3 1.15 -10.39 0.33
N GLU A 4 1.45 -11.69 0.38
CA GLU A 4 2.51 -12.33 -0.40
C GLU A 4 2.23 -12.19 -1.90
N LEU A 5 0.97 -12.33 -2.31
CA LEU A 5 0.58 -12.16 -3.72
C LEU A 5 0.74 -10.71 -4.19
N LEU A 6 0.41 -9.73 -3.34
CA LEU A 6 0.55 -8.30 -3.65
C LEU A 6 2.02 -7.88 -3.71
N CYS A 7 2.84 -8.39 -2.80
CA CYS A 7 4.25 -8.04 -2.68
C CYS A 7 5.17 -8.71 -3.72
N GLU A 8 4.66 -9.68 -4.48
CA GLU A 8 5.40 -10.40 -5.53
C GLU A 8 6.76 -10.93 -5.03
N ASP A 9 7.87 -10.41 -5.57
CA ASP A 9 9.26 -10.78 -5.24
C ASP A 9 9.87 -9.91 -4.12
N GLU A 10 9.05 -9.06 -3.49
CA GLU A 10 9.41 -8.13 -2.42
C GLU A 10 10.46 -7.06 -2.81
N THR A 11 10.79 -6.90 -4.09
CA THR A 11 11.79 -5.89 -4.54
C THR A 11 11.28 -4.45 -4.40
N ARG A 12 9.97 -4.24 -4.61
CA ARG A 12 9.32 -2.93 -4.53
C ARG A 12 8.64 -2.67 -3.19
N LEU A 13 8.07 -3.71 -2.59
CA LEU A 13 7.36 -3.62 -1.31
C LEU A 13 7.41 -4.98 -0.61
N THR A 14 8.02 -5.03 0.57
CA THR A 14 8.07 -6.25 1.40
C THR A 14 6.74 -6.49 2.12
N VAL A 15 6.47 -7.75 2.49
CA VAL A 15 5.27 -8.12 3.27
C VAL A 15 5.21 -7.38 4.61
N ARG A 16 6.37 -7.16 5.24
CA ARG A 16 6.47 -6.40 6.51
C ARG A 16 6.15 -4.92 6.34
N GLN A 17 6.63 -4.29 5.26
CA GLN A 17 6.30 -2.90 4.98
C GLN A 17 4.80 -2.73 4.71
N LEU A 18 4.21 -3.63 3.92
CA LEU A 18 2.76 -3.64 3.68
C LEU A 18 1.98 -3.79 4.99
N ALA A 19 2.36 -4.73 5.86
CA ALA A 19 1.70 -4.92 7.15
C ALA A 19 1.74 -3.66 8.05
N ARG A 20 2.86 -2.93 8.06
CA ARG A 20 2.98 -1.66 8.82
C ARG A 20 2.14 -0.54 8.22
N ILE A 21 2.04 -0.48 6.89
CA ILE A 21 1.18 0.48 6.19
C ILE A 21 -0.29 0.21 6.54
N GLU A 22 -0.73 -1.04 6.48
CA GLU A 22 -2.10 -1.44 6.83
C GLU A 22 -2.45 -1.19 8.31
N ALA A 23 -1.46 -1.29 9.21
CA ALA A 23 -1.62 -0.96 10.62
C ALA A 23 -1.63 0.56 10.92
N GLY A 24 -1.26 1.40 9.94
CA GLY A 24 -1.10 2.84 10.13
C GLY A 24 0.22 3.26 10.79
N ASP A 25 1.15 2.33 11.00
CA ASP A 25 2.46 2.57 11.61
C ASP A 25 3.48 3.18 10.63
N SER A 26 3.14 3.23 9.34
CA SER A 26 3.99 3.74 8.28
C SER A 26 3.16 4.40 7.18
N ILE A 27 3.54 5.60 6.78
CA ILE A 27 2.97 6.27 5.60
C ILE A 27 3.73 5.78 4.36
N PRO A 28 3.06 5.23 3.33
CA PRO A 28 3.72 4.80 2.12
C PRO A 28 4.31 5.99 1.34
N SER A 29 5.45 5.79 0.68
CA SER A 29 5.93 6.76 -0.32
C SER A 29 5.02 6.78 -1.54
N LEU A 30 5.13 7.81 -2.38
CA LEU A 30 4.35 7.89 -3.63
C LEU A 30 4.53 6.65 -4.52
N LEU A 31 5.77 6.17 -4.67
CA LEU A 31 6.09 4.97 -5.46
C LEU A 31 5.49 3.69 -4.86
N THR A 32 5.45 3.61 -3.53
CA THR A 32 4.84 2.47 -2.82
C THR A 32 3.32 2.50 -3.01
N LEU A 33 2.71 3.68 -2.91
CA LEU A 33 1.28 3.86 -3.11
C LEU A 33 0.87 3.52 -4.54
N GLU A 34 1.64 3.97 -5.53
CA GLU A 34 1.45 3.63 -6.94
C GLU A 34 1.54 2.11 -7.16
N PHE A 35 2.55 1.46 -6.58
CA PHE A 35 2.69 0.00 -6.67
C PHE A 35 1.47 -0.74 -6.10
N ILE A 36 1.02 -0.36 -4.91
CA ILE A 36 -0.16 -0.97 -4.27
C ILE A 36 -1.41 -0.76 -5.15
N ALA A 37 -1.58 0.42 -5.74
CA ALA A 37 -2.71 0.73 -6.62
C ALA A 37 -2.69 -0.11 -7.91
N GLN A 38 -1.51 -0.26 -8.52
CA GLN A 38 -1.29 -1.12 -9.70
C GLN A 38 -1.67 -2.58 -9.41
N GLN A 39 -1.23 -3.12 -8.27
CA GLN A 39 -1.52 -4.50 -7.87
C GLN A 39 -3.01 -4.74 -7.57
N LEU A 40 -3.71 -3.72 -7.05
CA LEU A 40 -5.13 -3.79 -6.75
C LEU A 40 -6.03 -3.45 -7.94
N HIS A 41 -5.45 -3.01 -9.07
CA HIS A 41 -6.17 -2.50 -10.24
C HIS A 41 -7.16 -1.37 -9.90
N ILE A 42 -6.71 -0.44 -9.06
CA ILE A 42 -7.47 0.76 -8.67
C ILE A 42 -6.62 2.01 -8.86
N GLU A 43 -7.27 3.16 -8.84
CA GLU A 43 -6.59 4.46 -8.88
C GLU A 43 -6.03 4.83 -7.50
N MET A 44 -4.86 5.48 -7.44
CA MET A 44 -4.19 5.82 -6.17
C MET A 44 -5.04 6.64 -5.21
N TYR A 45 -5.90 7.53 -5.72
CA TYR A 45 -6.77 8.36 -4.89
C TYR A 45 -7.83 7.54 -4.12
N GLN A 46 -8.12 6.31 -4.56
CA GLN A 46 -9.03 5.39 -3.85
C GLN A 46 -8.39 4.78 -2.59
N ILE A 47 -7.05 4.74 -2.51
CA ILE A 47 -6.31 4.28 -1.33
C ILE A 47 -6.16 5.42 -0.32
N ILE A 48 -6.01 6.66 -0.80
CA ILE A 48 -5.91 7.84 0.05
C ILE A 48 -7.28 8.11 0.65
N LYS A 49 -7.50 7.64 1.87
CA LYS A 49 -8.66 8.07 2.66
C LYS A 49 -8.39 9.48 3.17
N GLU A 50 -9.32 10.40 2.95
CA GLU A 50 -9.29 11.72 3.57
C GLU A 50 -9.10 11.54 5.08
N SER A 51 -7.94 11.96 5.58
CA SER A 51 -7.67 12.03 7.01
C SER A 51 -8.32 13.28 7.58
N THR A 52 -9.64 13.42 7.40
CA THR A 52 -10.41 14.51 7.99
C THR A 52 -10.55 14.22 9.48
N LYS A 53 -9.50 14.55 10.25
CA LYS A 53 -9.58 14.70 11.70
C LYS A 53 -10.59 15.82 11.96
N ARG A 54 -11.82 15.45 12.32
CA ARG A 54 -12.70 16.32 13.12
C ARG A 54 -12.39 16.09 14.59
#